data_AF-A0A5C6XIT5-F1
#
_entry.id   AF-A0A5C6XIT5-F1
#
_cell.length_a   1.000
_cell.length_b   1.000
_cell.length_c   1.000
_cell.angle_alpha   90.00
_cell.angle_beta   90.00
_cell.angle_gamma   90.00
#
_symmetry.space_group_name_H-M   'P 1'
#
loop_
_entity.id
_entity.type
_entity.pdbx_description
1 polymer ?
#
loop_
_entity_poly.entity_id
_entity_poly.type
_entity_poly.pdbx_seq_one_letter_code
_entity_poly.pdbx_strand_id
1 'polypeptide(L)'
;MCMPPDLNRPFFARTLRALSLLTLLSLAACSFEPASFSEIRCENEGEQRDGATCQDGFWVAPDDLDIGTPDADADLPDTDVDLPDTDTDLPDTDTGCEPPTEQELCEDAVLSCGPLEVVDRCGAQRAISCGSCEDDELCEGGVCVCQPEENDAFCTRLAADCGTVIAPDNCGDERTVSCGDCQEGYLCGEDNRCTCPGETVSELCEQNSLECGTRTVVDGCGQTREINCDSCTGTGESCTLDNLCVCTPLSEEDLCELESAQCGPLTVTDNCGEERTLNCGGCTGTGESCTQDNQCHCPPQSQESFCADNAAECGEVTAPNNCGDIRPINCGTCTGTGESCSLDNQCVCNPLPDETFCTDEGAQCGTITITDNCGETRPIECGECPNNGDICNENNQCEACQPQSDEEICQDQGAECGTIVDHVDNCGTTRQIDCGGSNACNGQNVCAPDLTCCQPESDETLCAASPYRCDQHTVTDSCGQQRTLKCYTCRYSACEDNPDGPGQCCHYPTAGTCWTG
;
A
#
# COMPACT_ATOMS: atom_id res chain seq x y z
N MET A 1 -15.80 44.21 -7.67
CA MET A 1 -15.12 43.03 -7.08
C MET A 1 -15.64 41.84 -7.84
N CYS A 2 -14.86 41.37 -8.82
CA CYS A 2 -15.27 40.35 -9.77
C CYS A 2 -14.72 39.00 -9.30
N MET A 3 -15.63 38.10 -8.90
CA MET A 3 -15.40 36.65 -8.91
C MET A 3 -16.16 36.08 -10.11
N PRO A 4 -15.55 35.18 -10.88
CA PRO A 4 -16.31 34.21 -11.66
C PRO A 4 -16.27 32.81 -11.01
N PRO A 5 -17.22 31.93 -11.40
CA PRO A 5 -17.55 30.71 -10.68
C PRO A 5 -16.92 29.44 -11.29
N ASP A 6 -17.15 28.35 -10.56
CA ASP A 6 -16.92 26.94 -10.88
C ASP A 6 -16.97 26.52 -12.36
N LEU A 7 -16.03 25.66 -12.74
CA LEU A 7 -16.14 24.78 -13.89
C LEU A 7 -15.62 23.39 -13.55
N ASN A 8 -16.57 22.58 -13.14
CA ASN A 8 -16.49 21.13 -13.06
C ASN A 8 -16.71 20.56 -14.49
N ARG A 9 -15.75 19.81 -15.04
CA ARG A 9 -15.99 18.76 -16.05
C ARG A 9 -14.78 17.82 -16.18
N PRO A 10 -15.01 16.52 -16.44
CA PRO A 10 -14.02 15.46 -16.32
C PRO A 10 -13.24 15.26 -17.63
N PHE A 11 -11.96 14.95 -17.52
CA PHE A 11 -11.13 14.46 -18.62
C PHE A 11 -10.87 12.96 -18.44
N PHE A 12 -11.75 12.15 -19.03
CA PHE A 12 -11.32 10.87 -19.60
C PHE A 12 -10.58 11.16 -20.92
N ALA A 13 -9.58 10.33 -21.20
CA ALA A 13 -8.83 10.21 -22.46
C ALA A 13 -7.66 11.18 -22.69
N ARG A 14 -6.46 10.68 -22.38
CA ARG A 14 -5.13 10.90 -22.99
C ARG A 14 -4.19 9.99 -22.16
N THR A 15 -3.35 9.09 -22.67
CA THR A 15 -2.84 8.85 -24.02
C THR A 15 -2.08 7.51 -23.96
N LEU A 16 -2.53 6.51 -24.72
CA LEU A 16 -1.64 5.47 -25.23
C LEU A 16 -0.70 6.14 -26.24
N ARG A 17 0.61 6.20 -25.95
CA ARG A 17 1.69 6.35 -26.94
C ARG A 17 3.07 6.24 -26.29
N ALA A 18 3.65 5.06 -26.36
CA ALA A 18 5.07 4.78 -26.59
C ALA A 18 5.17 3.25 -26.73
N LEU A 19 4.86 2.67 -27.90
CA LEU A 19 5.89 2.26 -28.89
C LEU A 19 7.28 2.12 -28.25
N SER A 20 7.75 0.90 -27.99
CA SER A 20 8.33 0.01 -29.02
C SER A 20 9.57 0.66 -29.63
N LEU A 21 10.72 0.48 -28.96
CA LEU A 21 12.07 0.49 -29.52
C LEU A 21 13.06 0.16 -28.38
N LEU A 22 13.49 -1.10 -28.24
CA LEU A 22 14.88 -1.48 -27.87
C LEU A 22 15.00 -3.01 -27.74
N THR A 23 14.92 -3.70 -28.86
CA THR A 23 15.56 -5.01 -29.06
C THR A 23 16.49 -4.84 -30.25
N LEU A 24 17.80 -4.77 -29.96
CA LEU A 24 18.97 -4.98 -30.83
C LEU A 24 20.11 -4.03 -30.40
N LEU A 25 20.83 -4.40 -29.34
CA LEU A 25 22.25 -4.05 -29.20
C LEU A 25 23.00 -5.29 -28.73
N SER A 26 23.33 -6.14 -29.71
CA SER A 26 24.51 -7.00 -29.66
C SER A 26 25.74 -6.10 -29.61
N LEU A 27 26.27 -5.85 -28.41
CA LEU A 27 27.61 -5.29 -28.27
C LEU A 27 28.61 -6.41 -28.50
N ALA A 28 29.38 -6.22 -29.55
CA ALA A 28 30.53 -7.02 -29.92
C ALA A 28 31.49 -7.14 -28.74
N ALA A 29 31.85 -8.38 -28.40
CA ALA A 29 33.09 -8.63 -27.70
C ALA A 29 34.23 -8.24 -28.66
N CYS A 30 34.90 -7.12 -28.38
CA CYS A 30 36.23 -6.89 -28.93
C CYS A 30 37.18 -7.83 -28.19
N SER A 31 37.45 -9.00 -28.75
CA SER A 31 38.70 -9.70 -28.46
C SER A 31 39.82 -8.89 -29.11
N PHE A 32 40.61 -8.22 -28.28
CA PHE A 32 41.86 -7.61 -28.71
C PHE A 32 42.87 -8.74 -28.93
N GLU A 33 42.98 -9.25 -30.16
CA GLU A 33 44.14 -10.03 -30.59
C GLU A 33 45.27 -9.03 -30.92
N PRO A 34 46.47 -9.13 -30.31
CA PRO A 34 47.61 -8.36 -30.76
C PRO A 34 48.10 -8.97 -32.08
N ALA A 35 47.49 -8.55 -33.18
CA ALA A 35 48.00 -8.80 -34.52
C ALA A 35 49.24 -7.91 -34.76
N SER A 36 50.39 -8.32 -34.24
CA SER A 36 51.68 -7.78 -34.69
C SER A 36 52.90 -8.69 -34.50
N PHE A 37 52.75 -9.96 -34.12
CA PHE A 37 53.89 -10.91 -34.04
C PHE A 37 53.61 -12.32 -34.60
N SER A 38 52.45 -12.55 -35.22
CA SER A 38 52.10 -13.86 -35.80
C SER A 38 52.88 -14.21 -37.07
N GLU A 39 53.66 -13.28 -37.63
CA GLU A 39 54.51 -13.54 -38.79
C GLU A 39 55.87 -14.16 -38.44
N ILE A 40 56.30 -14.12 -37.17
CA ILE A 40 57.63 -14.59 -36.77
C ILE A 40 57.56 -15.86 -35.91
N ARG A 41 56.46 -16.07 -35.19
CA ARG A 41 56.27 -17.24 -34.31
C ARG A 41 55.46 -18.35 -34.99
N CYS A 42 55.79 -19.59 -34.66
CA CYS A 42 55.09 -20.79 -35.09
C CYS A 42 54.71 -21.64 -33.88
N GLU A 43 53.56 -22.32 -33.94
CA GLU A 43 53.02 -23.08 -32.80
C GLU A 43 53.38 -24.57 -32.83
N ASN A 44 53.67 -25.12 -34.03
CA ASN A 44 53.94 -26.54 -34.21
C ASN A 44 55.36 -26.77 -34.72
N GLU A 45 56.20 -27.39 -33.89
CA GLU A 45 57.56 -27.76 -34.26
C GLU A 45 57.62 -28.63 -35.52
N GLY A 46 58.46 -28.25 -36.48
CA GLY A 46 58.61 -28.91 -37.77
C GLY A 46 57.55 -28.59 -38.83
N GLU A 47 56.61 -27.68 -38.56
CA GLU A 47 55.69 -27.17 -39.58
C GLU A 47 56.47 -26.43 -40.69
N GLN A 48 56.06 -26.60 -41.95
CA GLN A 48 56.68 -25.93 -43.10
C GLN A 48 55.71 -24.93 -43.74
N ARG A 49 56.18 -23.69 -43.92
CA ARG A 49 55.40 -22.61 -44.53
C ARG A 49 56.32 -21.69 -45.32
N ASP A 50 56.00 -21.46 -46.58
CA ASP A 50 56.71 -20.54 -47.49
C ASP A 50 58.25 -20.73 -47.53
N GLY A 51 58.72 -21.97 -47.42
CA GLY A 51 60.15 -22.32 -47.46
C GLY A 51 60.86 -22.28 -46.11
N ALA A 52 60.22 -21.80 -45.04
CA ALA A 52 60.75 -21.85 -43.67
C ALA A 52 60.21 -23.05 -42.87
N THR A 53 61.02 -23.56 -41.95
CA THR A 53 60.65 -24.62 -41.01
C THR A 53 60.56 -24.03 -39.60
N CYS A 54 59.51 -24.38 -38.86
CA CYS A 54 59.37 -24.01 -37.47
C CYS A 54 60.45 -24.72 -36.62
N GLN A 55 61.30 -23.93 -35.95
CA GLN A 55 62.27 -24.38 -34.96
C GLN A 55 62.25 -23.45 -33.74
N ASP A 56 62.11 -24.04 -32.55
CA ASP A 56 62.03 -23.39 -31.25
C ASP A 56 60.97 -22.27 -31.18
N GLY A 57 59.84 -22.48 -31.86
CA GLY A 57 58.74 -21.52 -31.93
C GLY A 57 58.95 -20.33 -32.88
N PHE A 58 59.97 -20.39 -33.76
CA PHE A 58 60.26 -19.38 -34.79
C PHE A 58 60.38 -19.99 -36.20
N TRP A 59 59.98 -19.24 -37.23
CA TRP A 59 60.17 -19.65 -38.63
C TRP A 59 61.64 -19.47 -39.06
N VAL A 60 62.33 -20.57 -39.41
CA VAL A 60 63.72 -20.57 -39.88
C VAL A 60 63.78 -20.99 -41.35
N ALA A 61 64.20 -20.09 -42.24
CA ALA A 61 64.41 -20.41 -43.65
C ALA A 61 65.80 -21.02 -43.86
N PRO A 62 65.93 -22.14 -44.61
CA PRO A 62 67.22 -22.60 -45.08
C PRO A 62 67.65 -21.72 -46.27
N ASP A 63 68.89 -21.24 -46.20
CA ASP A 63 69.63 -20.46 -47.20
C ASP A 63 69.48 -18.93 -47.13
N ASP A 64 70.33 -18.29 -46.32
CA ASP A 64 71.32 -17.31 -46.81
C ASP A 64 72.27 -16.84 -45.70
N LEU A 65 73.56 -16.67 -46.06
CA LEU A 65 74.72 -16.15 -45.29
C LEU A 65 75.42 -17.22 -44.43
N ASP A 66 76.48 -17.90 -44.86
CA ASP A 66 77.71 -17.47 -45.57
C ASP A 66 78.35 -16.18 -45.02
N ILE A 67 78.85 -16.28 -43.79
CA ILE A 67 80.04 -15.53 -43.35
C ILE A 67 81.05 -16.55 -42.86
N GLY A 68 82.12 -16.67 -43.64
CA GLY A 68 83.14 -17.70 -43.50
C GLY A 68 84.00 -17.58 -42.25
N THR A 69 84.41 -18.75 -41.79
CA THR A 69 85.62 -18.97 -40.99
C THR A 69 86.54 -19.87 -41.82
N PRO A 70 87.82 -19.51 -42.03
CA PRO A 70 88.80 -20.48 -42.44
C PRO A 70 89.51 -20.98 -41.18
N ASP A 71 89.40 -22.27 -40.90
CA ASP A 71 90.51 -22.96 -40.26
C ASP A 71 90.54 -24.46 -40.57
N ALA A 72 91.78 -24.92 -40.67
CA ALA A 72 92.28 -26.29 -40.63
C ALA A 72 92.23 -27.16 -41.92
N ASP A 73 93.46 -27.32 -42.43
CA ASP A 73 94.11 -28.59 -42.77
C ASP A 73 93.65 -29.38 -44.00
N ALA A 74 94.50 -29.32 -45.03
CA ALA A 74 94.68 -30.42 -45.99
C ALA A 74 96.12 -30.44 -46.53
N ASP A 75 96.88 -31.40 -45.99
CA ASP A 75 97.82 -32.31 -46.64
C ASP A 75 98.68 -31.87 -47.85
N LEU A 76 99.98 -32.10 -47.65
CA LEU A 76 101.07 -32.24 -48.63
C LEU A 76 100.69 -33.08 -49.85
N PRO A 77 101.36 -32.84 -51.01
CA PRO A 77 102.43 -33.78 -51.35
C PRO A 77 103.68 -33.17 -51.98
N ASP A 78 104.79 -33.87 -51.76
CA ASP A 78 106.10 -33.78 -52.41
C ASP A 78 106.02 -33.60 -53.93
N THR A 79 106.94 -32.77 -54.46
CA THR A 79 107.64 -33.10 -55.71
C THR A 79 109.01 -32.43 -55.76
N ASP A 80 110.04 -33.27 -55.67
CA ASP A 80 111.41 -33.05 -56.16
C ASP A 80 111.41 -32.47 -57.58
N VAL A 81 112.14 -31.36 -57.81
CA VAL A 81 112.79 -31.10 -59.11
C VAL A 81 114.10 -30.36 -58.91
N ASP A 82 115.17 -31.13 -59.12
CA ASP A 82 116.52 -30.86 -59.58
C ASP A 82 117.01 -29.41 -59.86
N LEU A 83 118.21 -29.19 -59.32
CA LEU A 83 119.27 -28.28 -59.77
C LEU A 83 119.41 -28.17 -61.30
N PRO A 84 119.96 -27.04 -61.76
CA PRO A 84 121.24 -27.19 -62.46
C PRO A 84 122.32 -26.22 -62.00
N ASP A 85 123.48 -26.79 -61.72
CA ASP A 85 124.78 -26.12 -61.76
C ASP A 85 125.03 -25.50 -63.13
N THR A 86 125.46 -24.25 -63.16
CA THR A 86 126.33 -23.76 -64.22
C THR A 86 127.40 -22.84 -63.63
N ASP A 87 128.60 -23.41 -63.50
CA ASP A 87 129.88 -22.73 -63.40
C ASP A 87 129.97 -21.56 -64.39
N THR A 88 130.41 -20.40 -63.94
CA THR A 88 131.26 -19.53 -64.76
C THR A 88 132.21 -18.74 -63.88
N ASP A 89 133.49 -19.02 -64.07
CA ASP A 89 134.66 -18.43 -63.42
C ASP A 89 134.75 -16.89 -63.51
N LEU A 90 135.06 -16.27 -62.35
CA LEU A 90 135.98 -15.13 -62.08
C LEU A 90 135.74 -13.76 -62.80
N PRO A 91 136.14 -12.60 -62.23
CA PRO A 91 137.18 -12.41 -61.20
C PRO A 91 136.83 -11.48 -60.02
N ASP A 92 137.71 -11.49 -59.02
CA ASP A 92 137.83 -10.49 -57.94
C ASP A 92 137.62 -9.05 -58.42
N THR A 93 136.59 -8.42 -57.86
CA THR A 93 136.60 -6.98 -57.58
C THR A 93 136.02 -6.74 -56.19
N ASP A 94 136.93 -6.45 -55.26
CA ASP A 94 136.71 -5.63 -54.07
C ASP A 94 135.70 -4.51 -54.36
N THR A 95 134.44 -4.72 -53.95
CA THR A 95 133.39 -3.71 -54.03
C THR A 95 132.30 -3.97 -52.98
N GLY A 96 132.41 -3.26 -51.85
CA GLY A 96 131.28 -2.85 -51.00
C GLY A 96 130.70 -3.91 -50.07
N CYS A 97 130.75 -3.65 -48.76
CA CYS A 97 129.92 -4.38 -47.81
C CYS A 97 128.45 -4.01 -48.04
N GLU A 98 127.59 -5.00 -48.26
CA GLU A 98 126.14 -4.81 -48.37
C GLU A 98 125.54 -4.75 -46.94
N PRO A 99 125.04 -3.59 -46.50
CA PRO A 99 124.55 -3.44 -45.13
C PRO A 99 123.24 -4.23 -44.96
N PRO A 100 123.06 -4.90 -43.80
CA PRO A 100 121.81 -5.57 -43.48
C PRO A 100 120.65 -4.57 -43.45
N THR A 101 119.45 -5.04 -43.76
CA THR A 101 118.23 -4.22 -43.68
C THR A 101 117.89 -3.88 -42.23
N GLU A 102 117.03 -2.89 -42.02
CA GLU A 102 116.58 -2.54 -40.66
C GLU A 102 115.80 -3.68 -40.02
N GLN A 103 115.02 -4.43 -40.80
CA GLN A 103 114.30 -5.60 -40.34
C GLN A 103 115.23 -6.71 -39.86
N GLU A 104 116.26 -7.06 -40.63
CA GLU A 104 117.26 -8.06 -40.23
C GLU A 104 117.98 -7.68 -38.93
N LEU A 105 118.32 -6.39 -38.77
CA LEU A 105 118.95 -5.89 -37.53
C LEU A 105 118.01 -5.98 -36.31
N CYS A 106 116.71 -5.80 -36.50
CA CYS A 106 115.71 -5.93 -35.45
C CYS A 106 115.44 -7.38 -35.05
N GLU A 107 115.42 -8.29 -36.03
CA GLU A 107 115.31 -9.74 -35.82
C GLU A 107 116.54 -10.29 -35.08
N ASP A 108 117.75 -9.86 -35.48
CA ASP A 108 119.02 -10.23 -34.82
C ASP A 108 119.07 -9.75 -33.36
N ALA A 109 118.49 -8.58 -33.07
CA ALA A 109 118.41 -8.02 -31.71
C ALA A 109 117.24 -8.56 -30.89
N VAL A 110 116.34 -9.35 -31.51
CA VAL A 110 115.10 -9.86 -30.90
C VAL A 110 114.24 -8.71 -30.34
N LEU A 111 114.19 -7.58 -31.06
CA LEU A 111 113.37 -6.42 -30.70
C LEU A 111 112.18 -6.34 -31.65
N SER A 112 110.96 -6.36 -31.11
CA SER A 112 109.73 -6.15 -31.87
C SER A 112 109.25 -4.68 -31.85
N CYS A 113 109.72 -3.90 -30.88
CA CYS A 113 109.38 -2.49 -30.70
C CYS A 113 110.62 -1.66 -30.28
N GLY A 114 110.58 -0.35 -30.54
CA GLY A 114 111.48 0.63 -29.91
C GLY A 114 112.84 0.83 -30.60
N PRO A 115 113.69 1.72 -30.05
CA PRO A 115 114.95 2.09 -30.68
C PRO A 115 116.04 1.03 -30.47
N LEU A 116 116.80 0.75 -31.54
CA LEU A 116 117.98 -0.11 -31.55
C LEU A 116 119.21 0.69 -32.00
N GLU A 117 120.26 0.67 -31.19
CA GLU A 117 121.60 1.11 -31.58
C GLU A 117 122.51 -0.09 -31.77
N VAL A 118 122.97 -0.31 -33.00
CA VAL A 118 123.80 -1.47 -33.36
C VAL A 118 124.88 -1.06 -34.35
N VAL A 119 126.02 -1.75 -34.30
CA VAL A 119 127.05 -1.66 -35.36
C VAL A 119 126.79 -2.80 -36.32
N ASP A 120 126.47 -2.48 -37.58
CA ASP A 120 126.19 -3.49 -38.58
C ASP A 120 127.45 -4.29 -38.98
N ARG A 121 127.27 -5.38 -39.71
CA ARG A 121 128.39 -6.21 -40.23
C ARG A 121 129.33 -5.46 -41.19
N CYS A 122 128.97 -4.24 -41.61
CA CYS A 122 129.81 -3.35 -42.41
C CYS A 122 130.59 -2.34 -41.56
N GLY A 123 130.44 -2.39 -40.23
CA GLY A 123 131.12 -1.50 -39.29
C GLY A 123 130.48 -0.12 -39.14
N ALA A 124 129.29 0.11 -39.71
CA ALA A 124 128.56 1.37 -39.56
C ALA A 124 127.67 1.32 -38.31
N GLN A 125 127.74 2.37 -37.48
CA GLN A 125 126.82 2.53 -36.36
C GLN A 125 125.47 3.02 -36.90
N ARG A 126 124.40 2.29 -36.57
CA ARG A 126 123.03 2.57 -37.00
C ARG A 126 122.12 2.75 -35.79
N ALA A 127 121.27 3.76 -35.87
CA ALA A 127 120.16 3.98 -34.97
C ALA A 127 118.88 3.77 -35.77
N ILE A 128 118.17 2.68 -35.48
CA ILE A 128 116.95 2.28 -36.19
C ILE A 128 115.81 2.07 -35.18
N SER A 129 114.56 2.12 -35.63
CA SER A 129 113.40 1.84 -34.79
C SER A 129 112.80 0.51 -35.23
N CYS A 130 112.89 -0.48 -34.35
CA CYS A 130 112.33 -1.80 -34.57
C CYS A 130 110.85 -1.74 -34.27
N GLY A 131 109.99 -1.41 -35.24
CA GLY A 131 108.53 -1.44 -35.04
C GLY A 131 107.94 -0.44 -34.03
N SER A 132 106.62 -0.52 -33.86
CA SER A 132 105.82 0.20 -32.86
C SER A 132 104.77 -0.77 -32.32
N CYS A 133 104.42 -0.64 -31.04
CA CYS A 133 103.37 -1.46 -30.44
C CYS A 133 101.97 -0.95 -30.81
N GLU A 134 100.95 -1.79 -30.59
CA GLU A 134 99.55 -1.37 -30.73
C GLU A 134 99.17 -0.39 -29.61
N ASP A 135 98.01 0.28 -29.75
CA ASP A 135 97.64 1.43 -28.91
C ASP A 135 97.60 1.13 -27.39
N ASP A 136 97.37 -0.13 -26.99
CA ASP A 136 97.28 -0.58 -25.59
C ASP A 136 98.58 -1.22 -25.04
N GLU A 137 99.67 -1.14 -25.80
CA GLU A 137 100.94 -1.76 -25.46
C GLU A 137 102.07 -0.73 -25.33
N LEU A 138 102.88 -0.89 -24.28
CA LEU A 138 104.11 -0.14 -24.09
C LEU A 138 105.31 -0.96 -24.54
N CYS A 139 106.22 -0.31 -25.25
CA CYS A 139 107.49 -0.94 -25.58
C CYS A 139 108.42 -0.93 -24.36
N GLU A 140 108.52 -2.07 -23.68
CA GLU A 140 109.39 -2.24 -22.52
C GLU A 140 110.42 -3.35 -22.79
N GLY A 141 111.70 -2.99 -22.76
CA GLY A 141 112.79 -3.95 -23.00
C GLY A 141 112.85 -4.50 -24.43
N GLY A 142 112.23 -3.82 -25.41
CA GLY A 142 112.21 -4.25 -26.80
C GLY A 142 111.07 -5.19 -27.19
N VAL A 143 110.16 -5.46 -26.25
CA VAL A 143 108.97 -6.27 -26.44
C VAL A 143 107.75 -5.41 -26.10
N CYS A 144 106.67 -5.58 -26.85
CA CYS A 144 105.41 -4.94 -26.54
C CYS A 144 104.78 -5.64 -25.33
N VAL A 145 104.52 -4.87 -24.28
CA VAL A 145 103.88 -5.34 -23.05
C VAL A 145 102.57 -4.61 -22.91
N CYS A 146 101.47 -5.35 -22.78
CA CYS A 146 100.15 -4.75 -22.62
C CYS A 146 100.06 -3.97 -21.31
N GLN A 147 99.54 -2.74 -21.39
CA GLN A 147 99.28 -1.92 -20.22
C GLN A 147 97.82 -2.12 -19.77
N PRO A 148 97.58 -2.65 -18.56
CA PRO A 148 96.23 -2.86 -18.07
C PRO A 148 95.54 -1.50 -17.87
N GLU A 149 94.29 -1.40 -18.31
CA GLU A 149 93.48 -0.20 -18.14
C GLU A 149 93.27 0.17 -16.66
N GLU A 150 93.03 1.45 -16.38
CA GLU A 150 92.68 1.90 -15.02
C GLU A 150 91.28 1.42 -14.62
N ASN A 151 91.01 1.31 -13.31
CA ASN A 151 89.73 0.80 -12.79
C ASN A 151 88.50 1.56 -13.36
N ASP A 152 88.59 2.88 -13.51
CA ASP A 152 87.48 3.69 -14.05
C ASP A 152 87.20 3.36 -15.52
N ALA A 153 88.25 3.07 -16.31
CA ALA A 153 88.14 2.66 -17.70
C ALA A 153 87.54 1.25 -17.81
N PHE A 154 88.00 0.32 -16.95
CA PHE A 154 87.48 -1.04 -16.83
C PHE A 154 85.97 -1.03 -16.55
N CYS A 155 85.53 -0.26 -15.56
CA CYS A 155 84.11 -0.13 -15.19
C CYS A 155 83.28 0.52 -16.30
N THR A 156 83.82 1.55 -16.97
CA THR A 156 83.16 2.22 -18.10
C THR A 156 82.98 1.26 -19.29
N ARG A 157 84.02 0.49 -19.64
CA ARG A 157 83.99 -0.50 -20.73
C ARG A 157 82.95 -1.58 -20.49
N LEU A 158 82.81 -2.03 -19.25
CA LEU A 158 81.82 -3.03 -18.85
C LEU A 158 80.43 -2.44 -18.57
N ALA A 159 80.29 -1.11 -18.66
CA ALA A 159 79.08 -0.38 -18.32
C ALA A 159 78.54 -0.75 -16.92
N ALA A 160 79.46 -0.89 -15.96
CA ALA A 160 79.18 -1.17 -14.57
C ALA A 160 79.25 0.13 -13.76
N ASP A 161 78.12 0.50 -13.14
CA ASP A 161 77.96 1.71 -12.34
C ASP A 161 78.16 1.46 -10.84
N CYS A 162 78.16 0.20 -10.42
CA CYS A 162 78.24 -0.18 -9.01
C CYS A 162 78.74 -1.61 -8.78
N GLY A 163 79.11 -1.90 -7.53
CA GLY A 163 79.42 -3.24 -7.05
C GLY A 163 80.75 -3.78 -7.55
N THR A 164 81.00 -5.06 -7.27
CA THR A 164 82.24 -5.74 -7.68
C THR A 164 82.02 -6.45 -9.01
N VAL A 165 82.92 -6.20 -9.96
CA VAL A 165 82.93 -6.82 -11.28
C VAL A 165 84.17 -7.71 -11.41
N ILE A 166 83.97 -8.92 -11.93
CA ILE A 166 85.06 -9.85 -12.29
C ILE A 166 85.01 -10.06 -13.79
N ALA A 167 86.02 -9.57 -14.51
CA ALA A 167 86.13 -9.72 -15.95
C ALA A 167 87.58 -9.55 -16.43
N PRO A 168 87.93 -10.03 -17.64
CA PRO A 168 89.20 -9.71 -18.27
C PRO A 168 89.34 -8.21 -18.54
N ASP A 169 90.54 -7.66 -18.32
CA ASP A 169 90.91 -6.33 -18.80
C ASP A 169 91.27 -6.33 -20.30
N ASN A 170 91.73 -5.19 -20.80
CA ASN A 170 92.20 -5.04 -22.19
C ASN A 170 93.42 -5.92 -22.53
N CYS A 171 94.14 -6.44 -21.54
CA CYS A 171 95.26 -7.35 -21.71
C CYS A 171 94.85 -8.83 -21.64
N GLY A 172 93.56 -9.11 -21.38
CA GLY A 172 93.03 -10.46 -21.22
C GLY A 172 93.23 -11.06 -19.82
N ASP A 173 93.79 -10.30 -18.87
CA ASP A 173 93.98 -10.75 -17.50
C ASP A 173 92.71 -10.53 -16.67
N GLU A 174 92.25 -11.55 -15.95
CA GLU A 174 91.06 -11.45 -15.09
C GLU A 174 91.33 -10.51 -13.90
N ARG A 175 90.47 -9.51 -13.74
CA ARG A 175 90.54 -8.55 -12.63
C ARG A 175 89.24 -8.50 -11.85
N THR A 176 89.38 -8.24 -10.55
CA THR A 176 88.27 -7.93 -9.64
C THR A 176 88.33 -6.46 -9.28
N VAL A 177 87.38 -5.67 -9.79
CA VAL A 177 87.34 -4.21 -9.61
C VAL A 177 86.00 -3.80 -8.98
N SER A 178 86.02 -2.83 -8.05
CA SER A 178 84.80 -2.22 -7.51
C SER A 178 84.44 -0.99 -8.33
N CYS A 179 83.28 -1.01 -8.97
CA CYS A 179 82.80 0.02 -9.89
C CYS A 179 81.91 1.09 -9.23
N GLY A 180 82.04 1.25 -7.90
CA GLY A 180 81.34 2.28 -7.14
C GLY A 180 80.12 1.78 -6.38
N ASP A 181 79.35 2.72 -5.85
CA ASP A 181 78.12 2.50 -5.08
C ASP A 181 76.97 3.32 -5.68
N CYS A 182 75.75 2.81 -5.56
CA CYS A 182 74.56 3.54 -6.02
C CYS A 182 74.20 4.72 -5.11
N GLN A 183 73.59 5.75 -5.71
CA GLN A 183 72.99 6.84 -4.94
C GLN A 183 71.91 6.32 -3.99
N GLU A 184 71.70 7.02 -2.87
CA GLU A 184 70.66 6.70 -1.88
C GLU A 184 69.29 6.46 -2.57
N GLY A 185 68.68 5.30 -2.29
CA GLY A 185 67.42 4.85 -2.89
C GLY A 185 67.55 3.89 -4.08
N TYR A 186 68.74 3.74 -4.66
CA TYR A 186 69.00 2.79 -5.74
C TYR A 186 69.73 1.56 -5.23
N LEU A 187 69.43 0.41 -5.80
CA LEU A 187 70.08 -0.86 -5.52
C LEU A 187 71.00 -1.23 -6.68
N CYS A 188 72.17 -1.78 -6.35
CA CYS A 188 73.03 -2.35 -7.36
C CYS A 188 72.43 -3.69 -7.82
N GLY A 189 72.04 -3.77 -9.09
CA GLY A 189 71.52 -4.98 -9.70
C GLY A 189 72.61 -6.04 -9.91
N GLU A 190 72.19 -7.25 -10.29
CA GLU A 190 73.11 -8.34 -10.64
C GLU A 190 73.92 -8.04 -11.92
N ASP A 191 73.47 -7.09 -12.73
CA ASP A 191 74.12 -6.57 -13.93
C ASP A 191 75.09 -5.41 -13.63
N ASN A 192 75.39 -5.16 -12.35
CA ASN A 192 76.25 -4.08 -11.87
C ASN A 192 75.78 -2.67 -12.28
N ARG A 193 74.47 -2.52 -12.52
CA ARG A 193 73.83 -1.23 -12.79
C ARG A 193 72.98 -0.80 -11.61
N CYS A 194 72.93 0.50 -11.37
CA CYS A 194 72.05 1.06 -10.36
C CYS A 194 70.60 1.07 -10.86
N THR A 195 69.76 0.28 -10.20
CA THR A 195 68.33 0.20 -10.50
C THR A 195 67.52 0.72 -9.32
N CYS A 196 66.42 1.39 -9.62
CA CYS A 196 65.50 1.79 -8.58
C CYS A 196 64.53 0.62 -8.34
N PRO A 197 64.40 0.11 -7.10
CA PRO A 197 63.60 -1.09 -6.81
C PRO A 197 62.11 -0.89 -7.08
N GLY A 198 61.64 0.36 -7.12
CA GLY A 198 60.22 0.71 -7.25
C GLY A 198 59.41 0.33 -6.02
N GLU A 199 58.27 1.00 -5.84
CA GLU A 199 57.29 0.62 -4.84
C GLU A 199 56.43 -0.55 -5.33
N THR A 200 55.92 -1.33 -4.36
CA THR A 200 54.88 -2.33 -4.60
C THR A 200 53.54 -1.66 -4.94
N VAL A 201 52.62 -2.42 -5.53
CA VAL A 201 51.26 -1.92 -5.83
C VAL A 201 50.55 -1.43 -4.56
N SER A 202 50.67 -2.16 -3.45
CA SER A 202 50.05 -1.79 -2.17
C SER A 202 50.59 -0.46 -1.64
N GLU A 203 51.92 -0.26 -1.68
CA GLU A 203 52.55 1.00 -1.26
C GLU A 203 52.11 2.16 -2.15
N LEU A 204 52.02 1.94 -3.47
CA LEU A 204 51.55 2.98 -4.39
C LEU A 204 50.06 3.31 -4.17
N CYS A 205 49.22 2.33 -3.86
CA CYS A 205 47.81 2.57 -3.51
C CYS A 205 47.69 3.42 -2.24
N GLU A 206 48.42 3.07 -1.18
CA GLU A 206 48.45 3.83 0.08
C GLU A 206 48.98 5.25 -0.11
N GLN A 207 50.11 5.41 -0.80
CA GLN A 207 50.72 6.72 -1.06
C GLN A 207 49.80 7.65 -1.86
N ASN A 208 48.99 7.09 -2.76
CA ASN A 208 48.06 7.86 -3.60
C ASN A 208 46.64 7.93 -3.02
N SER A 209 46.41 7.40 -1.80
CA SER A 209 45.09 7.37 -1.16
C SER A 209 44.01 6.70 -2.02
N LEU A 210 44.38 5.59 -2.67
CA LEU A 210 43.50 4.79 -3.53
C LEU A 210 43.09 3.53 -2.77
N GLU A 211 41.79 3.28 -2.66
CA GLU A 211 41.24 2.12 -1.94
C GLU A 211 40.80 1.01 -2.90
N CYS A 212 40.57 1.33 -4.17
CA CYS A 212 40.07 0.39 -5.17
C CYS A 212 40.36 0.82 -6.61
N GLY A 213 40.19 -0.11 -7.54
CA GLY A 213 40.19 0.17 -8.98
C GLY A 213 41.57 0.46 -9.57
N THR A 214 41.59 0.83 -10.84
CA THR A 214 42.84 1.06 -11.57
C THR A 214 43.20 2.54 -11.66
N ARG A 215 44.49 2.84 -11.59
CA ARG A 215 45.01 4.21 -11.72
C ARG A 215 46.42 4.21 -12.30
N THR A 216 46.73 5.24 -13.08
CA THR A 216 48.11 5.53 -13.50
C THR A 216 48.77 6.48 -12.52
N VAL A 217 49.89 6.05 -11.95
CA VAL A 217 50.70 6.80 -10.97
C VAL A 217 52.16 6.87 -11.43
N VAL A 218 52.92 7.81 -10.88
CA VAL A 218 54.37 7.86 -11.05
C VAL A 218 54.99 7.33 -9.76
N ASP A 219 55.86 6.34 -9.88
CA ASP A 219 56.55 5.75 -8.73
C ASP A 219 57.75 6.62 -8.27
N GLY A 220 58.39 6.25 -7.16
CA GLY A 220 59.55 6.97 -6.62
C GLY A 220 60.76 6.98 -7.54
N CYS A 221 60.77 6.13 -8.57
CA CYS A 221 61.79 6.05 -9.62
C CYS A 221 61.49 6.97 -10.81
N GLY A 222 60.34 7.64 -10.82
CA GLY A 222 59.89 8.47 -11.94
C GLY A 222 59.25 7.68 -13.09
N GLN A 223 59.02 6.37 -12.92
CA GLN A 223 58.37 5.54 -13.92
C GLN A 223 56.85 5.64 -13.78
N THR A 224 56.16 5.82 -14.91
CA THR A 224 54.70 5.78 -14.95
C THR A 224 54.21 4.33 -14.96
N ARG A 225 53.35 3.97 -14.01
CA ARG A 225 52.82 2.61 -13.83
C ARG A 225 51.31 2.64 -13.70
N GLU A 226 50.64 1.68 -14.31
CA GLU A 226 49.23 1.38 -14.04
C GLU A 226 49.16 0.37 -12.89
N ILE A 227 48.45 0.74 -11.84
CA ILE A 227 48.25 -0.09 -10.65
C ILE A 227 46.76 -0.40 -10.47
N ASN A 228 46.46 -1.53 -9.84
CA ASN A 228 45.11 -1.92 -9.45
C ASN A 228 45.07 -2.11 -7.93
N CYS A 229 44.28 -1.29 -7.24
CA CYS A 229 44.15 -1.28 -5.78
C CYS A 229 43.04 -2.23 -5.30
N ASP A 230 42.83 -3.34 -6.01
CA ASP A 230 41.77 -4.33 -5.78
C ASP A 230 40.35 -3.73 -5.79
N SER A 231 39.37 -4.50 -5.32
CA SER A 231 37.98 -4.08 -5.18
C SER A 231 37.63 -3.81 -3.71
N CYS A 232 36.62 -2.97 -3.48
CA CYS A 232 36.08 -2.74 -2.15
C CYS A 232 35.64 -4.05 -1.48
N THR A 233 35.99 -4.21 -0.22
CA THR A 233 35.71 -5.43 0.57
C THR A 233 34.57 -5.24 1.55
N GLY A 234 34.14 -4.00 1.83
CA GLY A 234 32.99 -3.72 2.65
C GLY A 234 31.68 -4.09 1.96
N THR A 235 30.70 -4.52 2.75
CA THR A 235 29.35 -4.81 2.25
C THR A 235 28.69 -3.53 1.75
N GLY A 236 28.08 -3.58 0.56
CA GLY A 236 27.41 -2.41 -0.04
C GLY A 236 28.34 -1.33 -0.57
N GLU A 237 29.66 -1.52 -0.48
CA GLU A 237 30.63 -0.58 -1.02
C GLU A 237 30.77 -0.71 -2.54
N SER A 238 30.96 0.43 -3.18
CA SER A 238 31.24 0.53 -4.61
C SER A 238 32.46 1.41 -4.82
N CYS A 239 33.28 1.01 -5.79
CA CYS A 239 34.44 1.80 -6.16
C CYS A 239 34.00 3.03 -6.96
N THR A 240 34.31 4.21 -6.44
CA THR A 240 33.99 5.48 -7.10
C THR A 240 34.97 5.81 -8.22
N LEU A 241 34.65 6.81 -9.05
CA LEU A 241 35.56 7.33 -10.07
C LEU A 241 36.84 7.94 -9.50
N ASP A 242 36.82 8.30 -8.22
CA ASP A 242 37.97 8.80 -7.47
C ASP A 242 38.73 7.68 -6.75
N ASN A 243 38.46 6.41 -7.09
CA ASN A 243 39.13 5.22 -6.54
C ASN A 243 38.98 5.05 -5.01
N LEU A 244 37.92 5.63 -4.44
CA LEU A 244 37.52 5.46 -3.03
C LEU A 244 36.36 4.47 -2.92
N CYS A 245 36.36 3.68 -1.85
CA CYS A 245 35.26 2.80 -1.51
C CYS A 245 34.18 3.58 -0.77
N VAL A 246 33.03 3.72 -1.41
CA VAL A 246 31.88 4.42 -0.81
C VAL A 246 30.70 3.47 -0.76
N CYS A 247 30.13 3.33 0.42
CA CYS A 247 28.87 2.64 0.58
C CYS A 247 27.71 3.58 0.26
N THR A 248 26.84 3.14 -0.65
CA THR A 248 25.58 3.84 -0.92
C THR A 248 24.47 3.13 -0.13
N PRO A 249 23.88 3.80 0.88
CA PRO A 249 22.82 3.22 1.68
C PRO A 249 21.58 2.92 0.84
N LEU A 250 20.82 1.89 1.22
CA LEU A 250 19.54 1.60 0.58
C LEU A 250 18.54 2.74 0.81
N SER A 251 17.59 2.87 -0.14
CA SER A 251 16.49 3.81 0.02
C SER A 251 15.57 3.36 1.16
N GLU A 252 14.82 4.29 1.74
CA GLU A 252 13.88 3.94 2.83
C GLU A 252 12.79 2.97 2.35
N GLU A 253 12.36 3.10 1.09
CA GLU A 253 11.38 2.21 0.46
C GLU A 253 11.93 0.79 0.34
N ASP A 254 13.16 0.64 -0.16
CA ASP A 254 13.82 -0.67 -0.30
C ASP A 254 14.05 -1.35 1.07
N LEU A 255 14.39 -0.57 2.10
CA LEU A 255 14.57 -1.08 3.46
C LEU A 255 13.25 -1.57 4.08
N CYS A 256 12.16 -0.82 3.90
CA CYS A 256 10.84 -1.25 4.35
C CYS A 256 10.38 -2.53 3.64
N GLU A 257 10.62 -2.63 2.33
CA GLU A 257 10.27 -3.82 1.54
C GLU A 257 11.09 -5.04 1.97
N LEU A 258 12.40 -4.89 2.16
CA LEU A 258 13.30 -5.98 2.57
C LEU A 258 12.85 -6.61 3.89
N GLU A 259 12.45 -5.78 4.85
CA GLU A 259 12.00 -6.21 6.18
C GLU A 259 10.49 -6.51 6.23
N SER A 260 9.79 -6.40 5.11
CA SER A 260 8.34 -6.60 5.02
C SER A 260 7.54 -5.72 5.99
N ALA A 261 8.04 -4.52 6.26
CA ALA A 261 7.43 -3.53 7.14
C ALA A 261 6.45 -2.65 6.35
N GLN A 262 5.17 -2.71 6.72
CA GLN A 262 4.08 -1.98 6.06
C GLN A 262 3.80 -0.60 6.68
N CYS A 263 4.22 -0.38 7.92
CA CYS A 263 3.91 0.82 8.67
C CYS A 263 4.89 1.07 9.82
N GLY A 264 4.86 2.29 10.36
CA GLY A 264 5.50 2.63 11.63
C GLY A 264 7.02 2.73 11.58
N PRO A 265 7.65 2.96 12.74
CA PRO A 265 9.10 3.10 12.83
C PRO A 265 9.79 1.73 12.70
N LEU A 266 10.74 1.62 11.78
CA LEU A 266 11.59 0.44 11.58
C LEU A 266 13.04 0.84 11.89
N THR A 267 13.69 0.09 12.77
CA THR A 267 15.12 0.25 13.08
C THR A 267 15.89 -0.96 12.55
N VAL A 268 16.73 -0.73 11.55
CA VAL A 268 17.47 -1.78 10.83
C VAL A 268 18.91 -1.35 10.59
N THR A 269 19.79 -2.33 10.43
CA THR A 269 21.16 -2.09 9.95
C THR A 269 21.15 -2.10 8.43
N ASP A 270 21.53 -0.99 7.82
CA ASP A 270 21.63 -0.86 6.37
C ASP A 270 22.77 -1.74 5.80
N ASN A 271 22.84 -1.87 4.48
CA ASN A 271 23.92 -2.57 3.78
C ASN A 271 25.32 -1.99 4.11
N CYS A 272 25.38 -0.72 4.51
CA CYS A 272 26.59 -0.02 4.96
C CYS A 272 26.98 -0.31 6.41
N GLY A 273 26.23 -1.13 7.15
CA GLY A 273 26.49 -1.43 8.55
C GLY A 273 26.06 -0.33 9.54
N GLU A 274 25.43 0.75 9.06
CA GLU A 274 24.88 1.80 9.91
C GLU A 274 23.46 1.45 10.36
N GLU A 275 23.16 1.61 11.65
CA GLU A 275 21.80 1.47 12.17
C GLU A 275 20.99 2.74 11.86
N ARG A 276 19.83 2.55 11.24
CA ARG A 276 18.93 3.64 10.83
C ARG A 276 17.53 3.37 11.33
N THR A 277 16.86 4.42 11.80
CA THR A 277 15.42 4.41 12.08
C THR A 277 14.69 5.20 11.01
N LEU A 278 13.81 4.53 10.28
CA LEU A 278 12.95 5.13 9.25
C LEU A 278 11.48 4.86 9.54
N ASN A 279 10.58 5.50 8.80
CA ASN A 279 9.14 5.31 8.95
C ASN A 279 8.57 4.69 7.68
N CYS A 280 8.08 3.45 7.78
CA CYS A 280 7.50 2.69 6.68
C CYS A 280 6.06 3.09 6.35
N GLY A 281 5.65 4.30 6.73
CA GLY A 281 4.33 4.84 6.44
C GLY A 281 3.29 4.49 7.50
N GLY A 282 2.02 4.50 7.08
CA GLY A 282 0.87 4.26 7.96
C GLY A 282 -0.17 3.37 7.28
N CYS A 283 -0.97 2.71 8.10
CA CYS A 283 -2.03 1.83 7.62
C CYS A 283 -3.15 2.62 6.95
N THR A 284 -3.56 2.16 5.77
CA THR A 284 -4.63 2.80 5.00
C THR A 284 -5.98 2.09 5.15
N GLY A 285 -6.00 0.86 5.69
CA GLY A 285 -7.25 0.15 5.94
C GLY A 285 -8.05 0.77 7.08
N THR A 286 -9.38 0.69 6.98
CA THR A 286 -10.29 1.16 8.02
C THR A 286 -10.05 0.38 9.31
N GLY A 287 -9.87 1.08 10.43
CA GLY A 287 -9.68 0.46 11.74
C GLY A 287 -8.32 -0.23 11.93
N GLU A 288 -7.42 -0.19 10.95
CA GLU A 288 -6.09 -0.77 11.08
C GLU A 288 -5.19 0.12 11.95
N SER A 289 -4.37 -0.54 12.76
CA SER A 289 -3.28 0.09 13.50
C SER A 289 -1.98 -0.65 13.20
N CYS A 290 -0.88 0.08 13.33
CA CYS A 290 0.44 -0.50 13.14
C CYS A 290 0.84 -1.31 14.37
N THR A 291 1.19 -2.58 14.17
CA THR A 291 1.68 -3.46 15.23
C THR A 291 3.15 -3.17 15.56
N GLN A 292 3.66 -3.81 16.61
CA GLN A 292 5.09 -3.77 16.96
C GLN A 292 5.97 -4.45 15.92
N ASP A 293 5.40 -5.36 15.12
CA ASP A 293 6.09 -6.05 14.03
C ASP A 293 5.96 -5.28 12.69
N ASN A 294 5.62 -3.98 12.76
CA ASN A 294 5.46 -3.10 11.60
C ASN A 294 4.43 -3.57 10.58
N GLN A 295 3.42 -4.34 11.01
CA GLN A 295 2.33 -4.80 10.15
C GLN A 295 1.04 -4.04 10.43
N CYS A 296 0.24 -3.86 9.38
CA CYS A 296 -1.10 -3.32 9.54
C CYS A 296 -2.04 -4.41 10.03
N HIS A 297 -2.65 -4.17 11.19
CA HIS A 297 -3.60 -5.09 11.79
C HIS A 297 -4.83 -4.33 12.25
N CYS A 298 -6.00 -4.81 11.85
CA CYS A 298 -7.25 -4.34 12.44
C CYS A 298 -7.61 -5.21 13.64
N PRO A 299 -7.60 -4.67 14.88
CA PRO A 299 -8.02 -5.42 16.05
C PRO A 299 -9.50 -5.79 15.94
N PRO A 300 -9.88 -7.03 16.31
CA PRO A 300 -11.25 -7.48 16.19
C PRO A 300 -12.16 -6.66 17.10
N GLN A 301 -13.24 -6.12 16.53
CA GLN A 301 -14.31 -5.50 17.31
C GLN A 301 -15.02 -6.54 18.18
N SER A 302 -15.32 -6.17 19.44
CA SER A 302 -16.17 -6.99 20.30
C SER A 302 -17.61 -6.98 19.80
N GLN A 303 -18.36 -8.06 20.07
CA GLN A 303 -19.79 -8.12 19.78
C GLN A 303 -20.56 -6.96 20.41
N GLU A 304 -20.25 -6.59 21.65
CA GLU A 304 -20.89 -5.48 22.36
C GLU A 304 -20.67 -4.14 21.63
N SER A 305 -19.43 -3.84 21.23
CA SER A 305 -19.13 -2.61 20.48
C SER A 305 -19.79 -2.61 19.10
N PHE A 306 -19.79 -3.75 18.40
CA PHE A 306 -20.44 -3.87 17.10
C PHE A 306 -21.95 -3.58 17.20
N CYS A 307 -22.61 -4.14 18.21
CA CYS A 307 -24.03 -3.94 18.45
C CYS A 307 -24.35 -2.51 18.87
N ALA A 308 -23.52 -1.89 19.71
CA ALA A 308 -23.65 -0.49 20.09
C ALA A 308 -23.50 0.46 18.88
N ASP A 309 -22.51 0.22 18.02
CA ASP A 309 -22.27 1.05 16.82
C ASP A 309 -23.43 0.96 15.81
N ASN A 310 -24.11 -0.20 15.76
CA ASN A 310 -25.29 -0.41 14.93
C ASN A 310 -26.60 -0.09 15.64
N ALA A 311 -26.55 0.45 16.86
CA ALA A 311 -27.71 0.74 17.71
C ALA A 311 -28.67 -0.47 17.79
N ALA A 312 -28.15 -1.67 18.04
CA ALA A 312 -28.91 -2.91 18.14
C ALA A 312 -28.85 -3.50 19.54
N GLU A 313 -30.01 -3.75 20.13
CA GLU A 313 -30.17 -4.34 21.47
C GLU A 313 -30.43 -5.85 21.43
N CYS A 314 -30.88 -6.35 20.27
CA CYS A 314 -31.26 -7.75 20.09
C CYS A 314 -31.19 -8.18 18.61
N GLY A 315 -31.31 -9.49 18.36
CA GLY A 315 -31.43 -10.04 17.01
C GLY A 315 -30.11 -10.08 16.25
N GLU A 316 -30.15 -10.45 14.96
CA GLU A 316 -28.95 -10.54 14.12
C GLU A 316 -28.79 -9.27 13.29
N VAL A 317 -27.59 -8.69 13.29
CA VAL A 317 -27.20 -7.53 12.50
C VAL A 317 -26.10 -7.96 11.52
N THR A 318 -26.29 -7.65 10.24
CA THR A 318 -25.28 -7.85 9.19
C THR A 318 -24.78 -6.51 8.70
N ALA A 319 -23.59 -6.12 9.14
CA ALA A 319 -22.97 -4.84 8.82
C ALA A 319 -21.43 -4.99 8.77
N PRO A 320 -20.70 -4.01 8.18
CA PRO A 320 -19.25 -3.96 8.28
C PRO A 320 -18.83 -3.76 9.74
N ASN A 321 -17.83 -4.51 10.21
CA ASN A 321 -17.15 -4.20 11.47
C ASN A 321 -16.20 -2.99 11.30
N ASN A 322 -15.50 -2.64 12.38
CA ASN A 322 -14.45 -1.62 12.36
C ASN A 322 -13.34 -1.85 11.30
N CYS A 323 -13.14 -3.08 10.84
CA CYS A 323 -12.17 -3.47 9.81
C CYS A 323 -12.76 -3.43 8.38
N GLY A 324 -14.05 -3.14 8.24
CA GLY A 324 -14.77 -3.19 6.96
C GLY A 324 -15.29 -4.57 6.55
N ASP A 325 -15.05 -5.62 7.34
CA ASP A 325 -15.57 -6.96 7.06
C ASP A 325 -17.06 -7.04 7.38
N ILE A 326 -17.87 -7.47 6.41
CA ILE A 326 -19.31 -7.69 6.61
C ILE A 326 -19.52 -9.06 7.26
N ARG A 327 -20.11 -9.09 8.46
CA ARG A 327 -20.43 -10.33 9.17
C ARG A 327 -21.78 -10.25 9.89
N PRO A 328 -22.51 -11.37 9.99
CA PRO A 328 -23.67 -11.46 10.86
C PRO A 328 -23.22 -11.59 12.32
N ILE A 329 -23.70 -10.71 13.19
CA ILE A 329 -23.46 -10.75 14.63
C ILE A 329 -24.81 -10.71 15.35
N ASN A 330 -24.99 -11.62 16.30
CA ASN A 330 -26.19 -11.66 17.14
C ASN A 330 -26.02 -10.70 18.32
N CYS A 331 -26.85 -9.67 18.42
CA CYS A 331 -26.84 -8.66 19.49
C CYS A 331 -27.61 -9.06 20.74
N GLY A 332 -27.99 -10.33 20.84
CA GLY A 332 -28.64 -10.93 22.00
C GLY A 332 -30.14 -11.07 21.83
N THR A 333 -30.81 -11.27 22.96
CA THR A 333 -32.26 -11.40 23.06
C THR A 333 -32.77 -10.43 24.11
N CYS A 334 -33.98 -9.92 23.92
CA CYS A 334 -34.63 -9.08 24.91
C CYS A 334 -34.85 -9.86 26.22
N THR A 335 -34.60 -9.19 27.35
CA THR A 335 -34.68 -9.80 28.68
C THR A 335 -35.81 -9.21 29.52
N GLY A 336 -36.43 -8.12 29.09
CA GLY A 336 -37.61 -7.56 29.74
C GLY A 336 -38.84 -8.45 29.54
N THR A 337 -39.72 -8.44 30.53
CA THR A 337 -40.98 -9.19 30.51
C THR A 337 -41.86 -8.68 29.37
N GLY A 338 -42.29 -9.57 28.48
CA GLY A 338 -43.14 -9.21 27.34
C GLY A 338 -42.44 -8.47 26.21
N GLU A 339 -41.11 -8.34 26.26
CA GLU A 339 -40.33 -7.78 25.16
C GLU A 339 -40.13 -8.77 24.03
N SER A 340 -40.13 -8.25 22.81
CA SER A 340 -39.75 -8.96 21.62
C SER A 340 -38.77 -8.12 20.81
N CYS A 341 -37.92 -8.78 20.04
CA CYS A 341 -37.01 -8.08 19.16
C CYS A 341 -37.76 -7.58 17.93
N SER A 342 -37.75 -6.27 17.71
CA SER A 342 -38.32 -5.65 16.52
C SER A 342 -37.45 -5.89 15.27
N LEU A 343 -37.98 -5.52 14.10
CA LEU A 343 -37.21 -5.58 12.83
C LEU A 343 -36.05 -4.58 12.79
N ASP A 344 -36.09 -3.53 13.61
CA ASP A 344 -35.03 -2.54 13.76
C ASP A 344 -34.05 -2.90 14.90
N ASN A 345 -34.05 -4.18 15.32
CA ASN A 345 -33.15 -4.71 16.35
C ASN A 345 -33.27 -4.03 17.73
N GLN A 346 -34.42 -3.38 18.00
CA GLN A 346 -34.76 -2.80 19.30
C GLN A 346 -35.64 -3.75 20.11
N CYS A 347 -35.45 -3.77 21.43
CA CYS A 347 -36.38 -4.44 22.32
C CYS A 347 -37.65 -3.62 22.51
N VAL A 348 -38.76 -4.15 22.02
CA VAL A 348 -40.07 -3.51 22.13
C VAL A 348 -40.99 -4.38 22.96
N CYS A 349 -41.67 -3.78 23.93
CA CYS A 349 -42.66 -4.51 24.70
C CYS A 349 -43.96 -4.67 23.93
N ASN A 350 -44.44 -5.91 23.87
CA ASN A 350 -45.74 -6.23 23.30
C ASN A 350 -46.77 -6.32 24.44
N PRO A 351 -47.71 -5.36 24.54
CA PRO A 351 -48.74 -5.42 25.55
C PRO A 351 -49.66 -6.61 25.28
N LEU A 352 -50.08 -7.30 26.35
CA LEU A 352 -51.15 -8.29 26.26
C LEU A 352 -52.44 -7.64 25.71
N PRO A 353 -53.25 -8.38 24.95
CA PRO A 353 -54.52 -7.86 24.45
C PRO A 353 -55.51 -7.65 25.60
N ASP A 354 -56.33 -6.61 25.47
CA ASP A 354 -57.30 -6.15 26.47
C ASP A 354 -58.22 -7.27 26.98
N GLU A 355 -58.65 -8.17 26.09
CA GLU A 355 -59.49 -9.33 26.40
C GLU A 355 -58.88 -10.24 27.49
N THR A 356 -57.54 -10.36 27.49
CA THR A 356 -56.82 -11.19 28.48
C THR A 356 -56.89 -10.53 29.86
N PHE A 357 -56.66 -9.22 29.93
CA PHE A 357 -56.75 -8.47 31.19
C PHE A 357 -58.17 -8.48 31.78
N CYS A 358 -59.19 -8.28 30.95
CA CYS A 358 -60.57 -8.35 31.41
C CYS A 358 -60.94 -9.73 31.97
N THR A 359 -60.43 -10.80 31.35
CA THR A 359 -60.65 -12.17 31.82
C THR A 359 -59.93 -12.44 33.13
N ASP A 360 -58.66 -12.03 33.24
CA ASP A 360 -57.81 -12.30 34.41
C ASP A 360 -58.31 -11.54 35.66
N GLU A 361 -58.75 -10.28 35.49
CA GLU A 361 -59.36 -9.48 36.56
C GLU A 361 -60.85 -9.80 36.79
N GLY A 362 -61.45 -10.65 35.95
CA GLY A 362 -62.85 -11.07 36.07
C GLY A 362 -63.87 -9.97 35.74
N ALA A 363 -63.46 -8.93 35.01
CA ALA A 363 -64.31 -7.82 34.58
C ALA A 363 -65.14 -8.23 33.35
N GLN A 364 -66.47 -8.08 33.44
CA GLN A 364 -67.43 -8.39 32.37
C GLN A 364 -67.84 -7.18 31.56
N CYS A 365 -67.65 -5.98 32.10
CA CYS A 365 -68.07 -4.71 31.51
C CYS A 365 -67.28 -3.53 32.09
N GLY A 366 -67.39 -2.37 31.45
CA GLY A 366 -66.81 -1.10 31.90
C GLY A 366 -65.28 -1.05 31.75
N THR A 367 -64.67 -0.02 32.33
CA THR A 367 -63.23 0.22 32.24
C THR A 367 -62.52 -0.23 33.52
N ILE A 368 -61.45 -1.01 33.39
CA ILE A 368 -60.50 -1.29 34.47
C ILE A 368 -59.19 -0.53 34.22
N THR A 369 -58.41 -0.26 35.27
CA THR A 369 -57.08 0.36 35.14
C THR A 369 -56.04 -0.59 35.71
N ILE A 370 -55.16 -1.08 34.84
CA ILE A 370 -54.12 -2.02 35.20
C ILE A 370 -52.77 -1.57 34.63
N THR A 371 -51.70 -1.96 35.30
CA THR A 371 -50.34 -1.86 34.78
C THR A 371 -50.08 -3.11 33.95
N ASP A 372 -49.84 -2.94 32.66
CA ASP A 372 -49.62 -4.07 31.75
C ASP A 372 -48.25 -4.75 32.01
N ASN A 373 -47.96 -5.81 31.24
CA ASN A 373 -46.69 -6.50 31.28
C ASN A 373 -45.49 -5.65 30.82
N CYS A 374 -45.74 -4.50 30.20
CA CYS A 374 -44.77 -3.49 29.79
C CYS A 374 -44.55 -2.42 30.85
N GLY A 375 -45.24 -2.48 31.99
CA GLY A 375 -45.14 -1.50 33.07
C GLY A 375 -45.92 -0.21 32.82
N GLU A 376 -46.66 -0.12 31.71
CA GLU A 376 -47.49 1.04 31.40
C GLU A 376 -48.88 0.88 32.01
N THR A 377 -49.37 1.92 32.69
CA THR A 377 -50.72 1.91 33.26
C THR A 377 -51.70 2.48 32.26
N ARG A 378 -52.65 1.66 31.82
CA ARG A 378 -53.65 2.06 30.81
C ARG A 378 -55.07 1.66 31.21
N PRO A 379 -56.08 2.43 30.78
CA PRO A 379 -57.46 1.99 30.87
C PRO A 379 -57.72 0.85 29.87
N ILE A 380 -58.37 -0.21 30.33
CA ILE A 380 -58.78 -1.37 29.54
C ILE A 380 -60.31 -1.38 29.50
N GLU A 381 -60.89 -1.35 28.30
CA GLU A 381 -62.33 -1.39 28.09
C GLU A 381 -62.82 -2.85 27.98
N CYS A 382 -63.49 -3.34 29.02
CA CYS A 382 -64.00 -4.72 29.09
C CYS A 382 -65.38 -4.90 28.46
N GLY A 383 -65.84 -3.91 27.70
CA GLY A 383 -67.08 -3.95 26.92
C GLY A 383 -68.33 -3.53 27.71
N GLU A 384 -69.48 -3.78 27.12
CA GLU A 384 -70.80 -3.52 27.69
C GLU A 384 -71.50 -4.82 28.09
N CYS A 385 -72.52 -4.73 28.95
CA CYS A 385 -73.24 -5.91 29.38
C CYS A 385 -74.00 -6.59 28.24
N PRO A 386 -73.92 -7.94 28.11
CA PRO A 386 -74.43 -8.66 26.95
C PRO A 386 -75.96 -8.70 26.87
N ASN A 387 -76.68 -8.52 27.98
CA ASN A 387 -78.14 -8.43 27.97
C ASN A 387 -78.59 -6.98 27.93
N ASN A 388 -79.58 -6.70 27.09
CA ASN A 388 -80.16 -5.37 26.98
C ASN A 388 -80.80 -4.96 28.30
N GLY A 389 -80.33 -3.85 28.87
CA GLY A 389 -80.81 -3.30 30.13
C GLY A 389 -79.97 -3.65 31.35
N ASP A 390 -79.04 -4.60 31.30
CA ASP A 390 -78.14 -4.87 32.43
C ASP A 390 -77.21 -3.67 32.66
N ILE A 391 -76.94 -3.36 33.92
CA ILE A 391 -76.03 -2.27 34.31
C ILE A 391 -74.68 -2.83 34.74
N CYS A 392 -73.63 -2.11 34.39
CA CYS A 392 -72.28 -2.42 34.87
C CYS A 392 -72.10 -1.79 36.26
N ASN A 393 -71.88 -2.63 37.27
CA ASN A 393 -71.67 -2.13 38.62
C ASN A 393 -70.23 -1.66 38.87
N GLU A 394 -69.98 -1.12 40.06
CA GLU A 394 -68.65 -0.62 40.47
C GLU A 394 -67.56 -1.69 40.55
N ASN A 395 -67.93 -2.98 40.54
CA ASN A 395 -67.01 -4.11 40.50
C ASN A 395 -66.85 -4.67 39.07
N ASN A 396 -67.24 -3.92 38.04
CA ASN A 396 -67.16 -4.31 36.64
C ASN A 396 -67.91 -5.62 36.31
N GLN A 397 -68.98 -5.91 37.05
CA GLN A 397 -69.85 -7.06 36.82
C GLN A 397 -71.20 -6.60 36.27
N CYS A 398 -71.76 -7.42 35.38
CA CYS A 398 -73.10 -7.18 34.87
C CYS A 398 -74.13 -7.65 35.89
N GLU A 399 -75.01 -6.73 36.27
CA GLU A 399 -76.14 -7.03 37.14
C GLU A 399 -77.46 -6.66 36.49
N ALA A 400 -78.50 -7.42 36.85
CA ALA A 400 -79.84 -7.20 36.35
C ALA A 400 -80.34 -5.84 36.84
N CYS A 401 -80.63 -4.94 35.89
CA CYS A 401 -81.17 -3.64 36.21
C CYS A 401 -82.52 -3.76 36.92
N GLN A 402 -82.70 -2.93 37.94
CA GLN A 402 -83.97 -2.85 38.66
C GLN A 402 -84.86 -1.83 37.94
N PRO A 403 -85.96 -2.27 37.32
CA PRO A 403 -86.83 -1.36 36.59
C PRO A 403 -87.55 -0.42 37.57
N GLN A 404 -87.73 0.83 37.17
CA GLN A 404 -88.57 1.79 37.92
C GLN A 404 -89.95 1.18 38.20
N SER A 405 -90.47 1.47 39.39
CA SER A 405 -91.83 1.06 39.72
C SER A 405 -92.85 1.85 38.90
N ASP A 406 -94.01 1.26 38.67
CA ASP A 406 -95.10 1.91 37.91
C ASP A 406 -95.52 3.23 38.58
N GLU A 407 -95.47 3.30 39.92
CA GLU A 407 -95.80 4.52 40.69
C GLU A 407 -94.81 5.66 40.41
N GLU A 408 -93.51 5.38 40.41
CA GLU A 408 -92.47 6.37 40.09
C GLU A 408 -92.61 6.86 38.65
N ILE A 409 -92.88 5.95 37.71
CA ILE A 409 -93.09 6.32 36.30
C ILE A 409 -94.34 7.21 36.15
N CYS A 410 -95.45 6.86 36.80
CA CYS A 410 -96.66 7.67 36.77
C CYS A 410 -96.43 9.07 37.36
N GLN A 411 -95.68 9.17 38.46
CA GLN A 411 -95.32 10.46 39.06
C GLN A 411 -94.41 11.29 38.15
N ASP A 412 -93.37 10.68 37.57
CA ASP A 412 -92.42 11.36 36.69
C ASP A 412 -93.08 11.87 35.40
N GLN A 413 -94.04 11.11 34.86
CA GLN A 413 -94.81 11.49 33.68
C GLN A 413 -96.01 12.40 34.00
N GLY A 414 -96.27 12.68 35.29
CA GLY A 414 -97.40 13.50 35.74
C GLY A 414 -98.78 12.88 35.48
N ALA A 415 -98.86 11.56 35.33
CA ALA A 415 -100.10 10.82 35.11
C ALA A 415 -100.77 10.50 36.45
N GLU A 416 -101.94 11.09 36.70
CA GLU A 416 -102.76 10.85 37.89
C GLU A 416 -103.74 9.68 37.70
N CYS A 417 -103.96 9.27 36.44
CA CYS A 417 -104.83 8.19 36.03
C CYS A 417 -104.51 7.74 34.58
N GLY A 418 -105.19 6.69 34.10
CA GLY A 418 -105.05 6.14 32.77
C GLY A 418 -103.85 5.20 32.64
N THR A 419 -103.43 4.96 31.41
CA THR A 419 -102.34 4.04 31.09
C THR A 419 -101.34 4.73 30.16
N ILE A 420 -100.07 4.73 30.56
CA ILE A 420 -98.96 5.17 29.70
C ILE A 420 -98.55 3.97 28.85
N VAL A 421 -98.56 4.14 27.52
CA VAL A 421 -98.17 3.11 26.56
C VAL A 421 -96.77 3.39 26.02
N ASP A 422 -96.04 2.33 25.68
CA ASP A 422 -94.70 2.39 25.08
C ASP A 422 -93.66 3.20 25.89
N HIS A 423 -93.77 3.21 27.22
CA HIS A 423 -92.77 3.86 28.07
C HIS A 423 -91.50 3.00 28.13
N VAL A 424 -90.35 3.60 27.82
CA VAL A 424 -89.05 2.95 28.01
C VAL A 424 -88.56 3.28 29.41
N ASP A 425 -88.47 2.28 30.27
CA ASP A 425 -87.98 2.46 31.64
C ASP A 425 -86.47 2.74 31.69
N ASN A 426 -85.94 3.02 32.89
CA ASN A 426 -84.52 3.20 33.16
C ASN A 426 -83.62 2.00 32.77
N CYS A 427 -84.19 0.82 32.56
CA CYS A 427 -83.49 -0.37 32.10
C CYS A 427 -83.63 -0.57 30.59
N GLY A 428 -84.14 0.42 29.85
CA GLY A 428 -84.32 0.34 28.39
C GLY A 428 -85.44 -0.59 27.95
N THR A 429 -86.25 -1.11 28.87
CA THR A 429 -87.36 -2.01 28.54
C THR A 429 -88.63 -1.21 28.27
N THR A 430 -89.29 -1.48 27.15
CA THR A 430 -90.60 -0.89 26.84
C THR A 430 -91.71 -1.58 27.62
N ARG A 431 -92.48 -0.80 28.39
CA ARG A 431 -93.53 -1.26 29.29
C ARG A 431 -94.80 -0.43 29.13
N GLN A 432 -95.93 -1.06 29.42
CA GLN A 432 -97.22 -0.39 29.59
C GLN A 432 -97.45 -0.19 31.08
N ILE A 433 -97.69 1.06 31.49
CA ILE A 433 -97.76 1.46 32.90
C ILE A 433 -99.19 1.87 33.23
N ASP A 434 -99.81 1.21 34.20
CA ASP A 434 -101.16 1.53 34.66
C ASP A 434 -101.11 2.51 35.85
N CYS A 435 -101.48 3.76 35.58
CA CYS A 435 -101.55 4.83 36.58
C CYS A 435 -102.93 4.90 37.26
N GLY A 436 -103.80 3.91 37.02
CA GLY A 436 -105.09 3.73 37.67
C GLY A 436 -106.28 4.24 36.84
N GLY A 437 -107.44 3.60 36.96
CA GLY A 437 -108.65 4.01 36.21
C GLY A 437 -109.40 5.21 36.82
N SER A 438 -110.65 5.44 36.40
CA SER A 438 -111.52 6.48 36.95
C SER A 438 -111.72 6.40 38.49
N ASN A 439 -111.44 5.24 39.09
CA ASN A 439 -111.46 5.05 40.54
C ASN A 439 -110.28 5.73 41.27
N ALA A 440 -109.17 6.01 40.58
CA ALA A 440 -108.06 6.80 41.11
C ALA A 440 -108.45 8.29 41.28
N CYS A 441 -109.34 8.76 40.41
CA CYS A 441 -109.87 10.12 40.40
C CYS A 441 -111.03 10.29 41.38
N ASN A 442 -110.76 10.16 42.69
CA ASN A 442 -111.63 10.48 43.85
C ASN A 442 -113.15 10.10 43.78
N GLY A 443 -113.53 9.23 42.85
CA GLY A 443 -114.91 8.79 42.57
C GLY A 443 -115.81 9.82 41.87
N GLN A 444 -115.49 11.12 41.89
CA GLN A 444 -116.27 12.18 41.24
C GLN A 444 -115.61 12.72 39.96
N ASN A 445 -114.29 12.58 39.85
CA ASN A 445 -113.53 13.02 38.70
C ASN A 445 -113.39 11.88 37.68
N VAL A 446 -113.26 12.25 36.40
CA VAL A 446 -112.99 11.31 35.32
C VAL A 446 -111.54 11.45 34.87
N CYS A 447 -110.98 10.37 34.34
CA CYS A 447 -109.65 10.44 33.77
C CYS A 447 -109.72 11.11 32.39
N ALA A 448 -109.09 12.26 32.25
CA ALA A 448 -109.04 12.98 30.99
C ALA A 448 -108.01 12.35 30.02
N PRO A 449 -108.07 12.64 28.71
CA PRO A 449 -107.13 12.10 27.73
C PRO A 449 -105.66 12.48 27.97
N ASP A 450 -105.40 13.53 28.75
CA ASP A 450 -104.08 13.96 29.18
C ASP A 450 -103.57 13.24 30.44
N LEU A 451 -104.26 12.18 30.87
CA LEU A 451 -103.91 11.33 32.02
C LEU A 451 -104.04 12.04 33.38
N THR A 452 -104.77 13.16 33.44
CA THR A 452 -105.06 13.89 34.69
C THR A 452 -106.49 13.69 35.17
N CYS A 453 -106.71 13.82 36.47
CA CYS A 453 -108.05 13.71 37.04
C CYS A 453 -108.83 15.02 36.87
N CYS A 454 -109.81 15.00 35.97
CA CYS A 454 -110.60 16.18 35.65
C CYS A 454 -112.03 16.06 36.22
N GLN A 455 -112.53 17.16 36.79
CA GLN A 455 -113.91 17.24 37.25
C GLN A 455 -114.82 17.66 36.08
N PRO A 456 -115.73 16.80 35.62
CA PRO A 456 -116.59 17.14 34.49
C PRO A 456 -117.62 18.20 34.88
N GLU A 457 -117.94 19.10 33.95
CA GLU A 457 -119.02 20.06 34.13
C GLU A 457 -120.36 19.34 34.33
N SER A 458 -121.21 19.90 35.20
CA SER A 458 -122.57 19.38 35.37
C SER A 458 -123.39 19.57 34.09
N ASP A 459 -124.41 18.74 33.92
CA ASP A 459 -125.33 18.82 32.78
C ASP A 459 -125.95 20.21 32.69
N GLU A 460 -126.25 20.84 33.84
CA GLU A 460 -126.80 22.19 33.91
C GLU A 460 -125.85 23.24 33.32
N THR A 461 -124.55 23.19 33.67
CA THR A 461 -123.54 24.10 33.15
C THR A 461 -123.35 23.92 31.64
N LEU A 462 -123.27 22.67 31.18
CA LEU A 462 -123.15 22.34 29.75
C LEU A 462 -124.38 22.80 28.96
N CYS A 463 -125.57 22.65 29.55
CA CYS A 463 -126.81 23.13 28.96
C CYS A 463 -126.89 24.66 28.88
N ALA A 464 -126.40 25.38 29.90
CA ALA A 464 -126.33 26.84 29.89
C ALA A 464 -125.40 27.39 28.80
N ALA A 465 -124.35 26.65 28.43
CA ALA A 465 -123.45 27.02 27.33
C ALA A 465 -124.10 26.84 25.94
N SER A 466 -125.18 26.06 25.82
CA SER A 466 -125.90 25.80 24.57
C SER A 466 -127.41 26.17 24.64
N PRO A 467 -127.77 27.44 24.93
CA PRO A 467 -129.13 27.85 25.29
C PRO A 467 -130.16 27.75 24.16
N TYR A 468 -129.73 27.50 22.92
CA TYR A 468 -130.58 27.48 21.72
C TYR A 468 -130.81 26.08 21.13
N ARG A 469 -130.38 25.02 21.81
CA ARG A 469 -130.55 23.63 21.36
C ARG A 469 -131.70 22.98 22.13
N CYS A 470 -132.88 22.95 21.51
CA CYS A 470 -134.00 22.13 21.99
C CYS A 470 -133.80 20.69 21.49
N ASP A 471 -134.08 19.66 22.30
CA ASP A 471 -133.80 18.21 22.05
C ASP A 471 -132.35 17.72 22.30
N GLN A 472 -132.16 16.38 22.18
CA GLN A 472 -130.90 15.70 22.50
C GLN A 472 -129.77 16.13 21.57
N HIS A 473 -128.65 16.56 22.15
CA HIS A 473 -127.42 16.87 21.42
C HIS A 473 -126.20 16.44 22.24
N THR A 474 -125.11 16.14 21.53
CA THR A 474 -123.85 15.74 22.17
C THR A 474 -122.97 16.97 22.34
N VAL A 475 -122.47 17.17 23.56
CA VAL A 475 -121.48 18.17 23.91
C VAL A 475 -120.25 17.47 24.46
N THR A 476 -119.08 18.05 24.24
CA THR A 476 -117.86 17.63 24.92
C THR A 476 -117.69 18.52 26.15
N ASP A 477 -117.53 17.93 27.32
CA ASP A 477 -117.27 18.70 28.54
C ASP A 477 -115.82 19.19 28.60
N SER A 478 -115.52 20.00 29.62
CA SER A 478 -114.17 20.50 29.88
C SER A 478 -113.11 19.42 30.10
N CYS A 479 -113.50 18.16 30.34
CA CYS A 479 -112.61 17.02 30.52
C CYS A 479 -112.42 16.20 29.23
N GLY A 480 -112.98 16.66 28.10
CA GLY A 480 -112.89 15.97 26.82
C GLY A 480 -113.87 14.81 26.66
N GLN A 481 -114.78 14.58 27.63
CA GLN A 481 -115.76 13.51 27.55
C GLN A 481 -116.98 13.95 26.75
N GLN A 482 -117.41 13.10 25.80
CA GLN A 482 -118.65 13.34 25.06
C GLN A 482 -119.87 12.91 25.88
N ARG A 483 -120.81 13.83 26.05
CA ARG A 483 -122.05 13.64 26.83
C ARG A 483 -123.26 14.04 26.00
N THR A 484 -124.28 13.18 25.96
CA THR A 484 -125.53 13.48 25.24
C THR A 484 -126.54 14.03 26.21
N LEU A 485 -126.88 15.32 26.07
CA LEU A 485 -127.74 16.05 26.99
C LEU A 485 -129.05 16.44 26.31
N LYS A 486 -130.13 16.49 27.10
CA LYS A 486 -131.42 17.05 26.68
C LYS A 486 -131.74 18.27 27.55
N CYS A 487 -131.24 19.42 27.13
CA CYS A 487 -131.25 20.64 27.94
C CYS A 487 -132.61 21.33 28.00
N TYR A 488 -133.30 21.40 26.86
CA TYR A 488 -134.56 22.12 26.73
C TYR A 488 -135.58 21.33 25.91
N THR A 489 -136.86 21.57 26.18
CA THR A 489 -137.98 20.98 25.42
C THR A 489 -138.72 22.08 24.65
N CYS A 490 -139.11 21.79 23.41
CA CYS A 490 -139.94 22.71 22.62
C CYS A 490 -141.38 22.73 23.16
N ARG A 491 -141.92 23.94 23.37
CA ARG A 491 -143.29 24.18 23.87
C ARG A 491 -144.39 23.87 22.85
N TYR A 492 -144.06 23.83 21.56
CA TYR A 492 -144.93 23.43 20.46
C TYR A 492 -144.17 22.45 19.56
N SER A 493 -144.88 21.67 18.73
CA SER A 493 -144.30 20.62 17.87
C SER A 493 -143.05 21.08 17.12
N ALA A 494 -142.05 20.21 17.05
CA ALA A 494 -140.84 20.42 16.27
C ALA A 494 -141.19 20.76 14.81
N CYS A 495 -140.44 21.68 14.21
CA CYS A 495 -140.66 22.04 12.81
C CYS A 495 -140.17 20.87 11.94
N GLU A 496 -141.08 20.24 11.18
CA GLU A 496 -140.72 19.16 10.26
C GLU A 496 -139.80 19.65 9.11
N ASP A 497 -139.79 20.95 8.83
CA ASP A 497 -139.04 21.55 7.70
C ASP A 497 -138.09 22.70 8.13
N ASN A 498 -137.17 22.46 9.09
CA ASN A 498 -136.10 23.43 9.40
C ASN A 498 -134.79 23.11 8.65
N PRO A 499 -134.23 24.02 7.83
CA PRO A 499 -132.97 23.79 7.12
C PRO A 499 -131.72 23.64 8.01
N ASP A 500 -131.77 24.03 9.28
CA ASP A 500 -130.62 23.98 10.21
C ASP A 500 -130.56 22.71 11.08
N GLY A 501 -131.40 21.72 10.79
CA GLY A 501 -131.48 20.45 11.51
C GLY A 501 -132.51 20.45 12.66
N PRO A 502 -132.82 19.26 13.22
CA PRO A 502 -133.77 19.11 14.32
C PRO A 502 -133.26 19.87 15.56
N GLY A 503 -134.15 20.62 16.23
CA GLY A 503 -133.86 21.24 17.53
C GLY A 503 -134.04 22.77 17.66
N GLN A 504 -134.80 23.40 16.76
CA GLN A 504 -135.29 24.79 16.94
C GLN A 504 -136.82 24.85 16.86
N CYS A 505 -137.46 25.69 17.70
CA CYS A 505 -138.92 25.82 17.76
C CYS A 505 -139.42 27.06 16.96
N CYS A 506 -140.44 26.92 16.10
CA CYS A 506 -140.93 27.99 15.20
C CYS A 506 -142.25 28.65 15.64
N HIS A 507 -142.26 29.95 15.97
CA HIS A 507 -143.34 30.90 15.59
C HIS A 507 -142.93 32.39 15.73
N TYR A 508 -143.20 33.19 14.70
CA TYR A 508 -143.16 34.67 14.70
C TYR A 508 -144.27 35.25 15.63
N PRO A 509 -144.07 36.35 16.39
CA PRO A 509 -143.05 37.38 16.23
C PRO A 509 -141.80 37.22 17.11
N THR A 510 -141.62 36.09 17.80
CA THR A 510 -140.38 35.76 18.51
C THR A 510 -140.02 34.28 18.31
N ALA A 511 -139.34 33.98 17.21
CA ALA A 511 -138.70 32.67 17.03
C ALA A 511 -137.54 32.53 18.03
N GLY A 512 -137.39 31.36 18.67
CA GLY A 512 -136.17 31.00 19.40
C GLY A 512 -136.24 30.85 20.92
N THR A 513 -137.40 30.91 21.59
CA THR A 513 -137.44 30.65 23.05
C THR A 513 -137.65 29.17 23.36
N CYS A 514 -136.56 28.43 23.50
CA CYS A 514 -136.52 27.16 24.24
C CYS A 514 -136.93 27.42 25.70
N TRP A 515 -137.78 26.57 26.28
CA TRP A 515 -138.22 26.73 27.68
C TRP A 515 -137.52 25.69 28.56
N THR A 516 -137.14 26.12 29.77
CA THR A 516 -136.82 25.23 30.88
C THR A 516 -138.11 24.53 31.30
N GLY A 517 -138.15 23.21 31.12
CA GLY A 517 -139.20 22.34 31.67
C GLY A 517 -138.87 21.95 33.09
#